data_AF-A0A4Y2R397-F1
#
_entry.id   AF-A0A4Y2R397-F1
#
_cell.length_a   1.000
_cell.length_b   1.000
_cell.length_c   1.000
_cell.angle_alpha   90.00
_cell.angle_beta   90.00
_cell.angle_gamma   90.00
#
_symmetry.space_group_name_H-M   'P 1'
#
loop_
_entity.id
_entity.type
_entity.pdbx_description
1 polymer ?
#
loop_
_entity_poly.entity_id
_entity_poly.type
_entity_poly.pdbx_seq_one_letter_code
_entity_poly.pdbx_strand_id
1 'polypeptide(L)'
;MLDLNNQQWFFNDMPRNKFAFAEHINDQSQHPVDNLDVNLRILREEEGRRLNPKQKDELVGVLKKYASVFEPGGEPTPYIKHHINTRNNPPVSVPPYRLSSVKKELLKKKLDTLLKENIIE
;
A
#
# COMPACT_ATOMS: atom_id res chain seq x y z
N MET A 1 -25.92 -7.43 -2.33
CA MET A 1 -26.17 -7.11 -3.75
C MET A 1 -25.84 -5.66 -4.05
N LEU A 2 -25.38 -5.39 -5.27
CA LEU A 2 -25.00 -4.07 -5.78
C LEU A 2 -26.09 -3.56 -6.74
N ASP A 3 -26.54 -2.32 -6.56
CA ASP A 3 -27.45 -1.60 -7.45
C ASP A 3 -26.72 -0.39 -8.03
N LEU A 4 -26.18 -0.58 -9.24
CA LEU A 4 -25.37 0.43 -9.92
C LEU A 4 -26.19 1.64 -10.38
N ASN A 5 -27.47 1.46 -10.71
CA ASN A 5 -28.33 2.53 -11.20
C ASN A 5 -28.64 3.54 -10.11
N ASN A 6 -28.84 3.06 -8.89
CA ASN A 6 -29.14 3.90 -7.73
C ASN A 6 -27.90 4.21 -6.88
N GLN A 7 -26.70 3.80 -7.33
CA GLN A 7 -25.45 3.92 -6.59
C GLN A 7 -25.57 3.43 -5.14
N GLN A 8 -26.20 2.27 -4.95
CA GLN A 8 -26.52 1.72 -3.64
C GLN A 8 -26.12 0.25 -3.54
N TRP A 9 -25.93 -0.22 -2.32
CA TRP A 9 -25.74 -1.63 -2.04
C TRP A 9 -26.50 -2.04 -0.78
N PHE A 10 -26.86 -3.32 -0.69
CA PHE A 10 -27.60 -3.88 0.43
C PHE A 10 -27.20 -5.34 0.68
N PHE A 11 -27.45 -5.85 1.88
CA PHE A 11 -27.26 -7.28 2.18
C PHE A 11 -28.50 -8.06 1.74
N ASN A 12 -28.30 -9.27 1.18
CA ASN A 12 -29.43 -10.10 0.73
C ASN A 12 -30.41 -10.44 1.87
N ASP A 13 -29.88 -10.55 3.09
CA ASP A 13 -30.66 -10.88 4.28
C ASP A 13 -31.46 -9.67 4.83
N MET A 14 -31.14 -8.45 4.37
CA MET A 14 -31.78 -7.20 4.80
C MET A 14 -31.96 -6.23 3.61
N PRO A 15 -32.83 -6.53 2.64
CA PRO A 15 -32.95 -5.75 1.40
C PRO A 15 -33.52 -4.34 1.59
N ARG A 16 -34.11 -4.05 2.76
CA ARG A 16 -34.60 -2.70 3.11
C ARG A 16 -33.49 -1.77 3.60
N ASN A 17 -32.39 -2.33 4.11
CA ASN A 17 -31.25 -1.55 4.60
C ASN A 17 -30.30 -1.30 3.42
N LYS A 18 -30.51 -0.18 2.74
CA LYS A 18 -29.71 0.25 1.59
C LYS A 18 -28.67 1.26 2.05
N PHE A 19 -27.44 1.09 1.58
CA PHE A 19 -26.31 1.97 1.81
C PHE A 19 -25.95 2.64 0.50
N ALA A 20 -25.82 3.96 0.48
CA ALA A 20 -25.27 4.66 -0.67
C ALA A 20 -23.80 4.29 -0.85
N PHE A 21 -23.32 4.27 -2.09
CA PHE A 21 -21.89 4.35 -2.33
C PHE A 21 -21.37 5.66 -1.71
N ALA A 22 -20.16 5.59 -1.15
CA ALA A 22 -19.49 6.81 -0.72
C ALA A 22 -19.44 7.75 -1.93
N GLU A 23 -19.95 8.98 -1.78
CA GLU A 23 -19.80 10.01 -2.80
C GLU A 23 -18.32 10.06 -3.20
N HIS A 24 -18.06 10.16 -4.50
CA HIS A 24 -16.73 10.49 -4.97
C HIS A 24 -16.31 11.77 -4.25
N ILE A 25 -15.39 11.63 -3.29
CA ILE A 25 -14.60 12.76 -2.83
C ILE A 25 -14.03 13.33 -4.11
N ASN A 26 -14.44 14.55 -4.44
CA ASN A 26 -13.96 15.27 -5.61
C ASN A 26 -12.43 15.10 -5.66
N ASP A 27 -11.93 14.39 -6.68
CA ASP A 27 -10.52 14.09 -6.97
C ASP A 27 -9.75 15.39 -7.36
N GLN A 28 -10.08 16.50 -6.70
CA GLN A 28 -9.33 17.76 -6.70
C GLN A 28 -8.69 18.07 -5.35
N SER A 29 -8.92 17.27 -4.30
CA SER A 29 -7.85 17.09 -3.31
C SER A 29 -6.81 16.18 -3.96
N GLN A 30 -5.95 16.76 -4.80
CA GLN A 30 -4.57 16.31 -4.87
C GLN A 30 -4.01 16.45 -3.45
N HIS A 31 -4.34 15.51 -2.56
CA HIS A 31 -3.38 15.13 -1.57
C HIS A 31 -2.22 14.59 -2.40
N PRO A 32 -1.04 15.24 -2.36
CA PRO A 32 0.11 14.65 -2.98
C PRO A 32 0.21 13.23 -2.38
N VAL A 33 0.18 12.22 -3.25
CA VAL A 33 0.78 10.92 -2.91
C VAL A 33 2.32 11.06 -2.90
N ASP A 34 2.81 12.31 -2.89
CA ASP A 34 4.19 12.68 -2.65
C ASP A 34 4.41 12.67 -1.14
N ASN A 35 5.11 11.63 -0.69
CA ASN A 35 5.55 11.43 0.69
C ASN A 35 4.37 11.32 1.68
N LEU A 36 3.69 10.17 1.67
CA LEU A 36 3.19 9.66 2.93
C LEU A 36 4.42 9.52 3.82
N ASP A 37 4.64 10.48 4.72
CA ASP A 37 5.62 10.31 5.78
C ASP A 37 5.06 9.21 6.69
N VAL A 38 5.29 7.96 6.28
CA VAL A 38 4.97 6.74 7.03
C VAL A 38 5.73 6.73 8.37
N ASN A 39 6.63 7.71 8.57
CA ASN A 39 7.52 7.82 9.70
C ASN A 39 7.05 8.75 10.82
N LEU A 40 5.80 9.24 10.81
CA LEU A 40 5.29 9.87 12.01
C LEU A 40 4.76 8.81 12.98
N ARG A 41 5.63 8.46 13.93
CA ARG A 41 5.32 7.78 15.21
C ARG A 41 4.41 8.64 16.12
N ILE A 42 3.52 9.40 15.49
CA ILE A 42 2.65 10.44 16.00
C ILE A 42 1.32 10.25 15.27
N LEU A 43 0.25 10.06 16.03
CA LEU A 43 -1.10 9.92 15.49
C LEU A 43 -1.49 11.19 14.75
N ARG A 44 -2.06 11.04 13.55
CA ARG A 44 -2.64 12.17 12.80
C ARG A 44 -3.75 12.85 13.60
N GLU A 45 -4.11 14.07 13.25
CA GLU A 45 -5.20 14.82 13.93
C GLU A 45 -6.51 14.02 13.96
N GLU A 46 -6.77 13.27 12.88
CA GLU A 46 -7.98 12.47 12.71
C GLU A 46 -7.92 11.10 13.41
N GLU A 47 -6.74 10.68 13.85
CA GLU A 47 -6.49 9.40 14.52
C GLU A 47 -6.62 9.54 16.05
N GLY A 48 -7.22 8.54 16.69
CA GLY A 48 -7.42 8.57 18.14
C GLY A 48 -8.45 9.58 18.62
N ARG A 49 -9.31 10.14 17.74
CA ARG A 49 -10.41 11.06 18.12
C ARG A 49 -11.37 10.50 19.17
N ARG A 50 -11.48 9.17 19.27
CA ARG A 50 -12.32 8.46 20.25
C ARG A 50 -11.57 8.08 21.54
N LEU A 51 -10.28 8.35 21.63
CA LEU A 51 -9.45 8.02 22.78
C LEU A 51 -9.37 9.23 23.72
N ASN A 52 -9.32 8.95 25.02
CA ASN A 52 -8.98 10.00 25.97
C ASN A 52 -7.48 10.36 25.84
N PRO A 53 -7.04 11.53 26.35
CA PRO A 53 -5.64 11.95 26.26
C PRO A 53 -4.65 10.93 26.81
N LYS A 54 -4.96 10.27 27.94
CA LYS A 54 -4.09 9.25 28.54
C LYS A 54 -3.93 8.02 27.65
N GLN A 55 -5.01 7.53 27.05
CA GLN A 55 -5.01 6.41 26.12
C GLN A 55 -4.25 6.76 24.83
N LYS A 56 -4.35 8.02 24.39
CA LYS A 56 -3.58 8.51 23.24
C LYS A 56 -2.08 8.48 23.54
N ASP A 57 -1.68 8.93 24.73
CA ASP A 57 -0.29 8.90 25.18
C ASP A 57 0.25 7.47 25.35
N GLU A 58 -0.55 6.57 25.92
CA GLU A 58 -0.22 5.14 26.03
C GLU A 58 -0.02 4.50 24.65
N LEU A 59 -0.91 4.77 23.70
CA LEU A 59 -0.81 4.28 22.33
C LEU A 59 0.46 4.78 21.63
N VAL A 60 0.76 6.08 21.75
CA VAL A 60 2.02 6.64 21.23
C VAL A 60 3.24 5.99 21.90
N GLY A 61 3.15 5.70 23.20
CA GLY A 61 4.17 4.95 23.94
C GLY A 61 4.40 3.56 23.38
N VAL A 62 3.34 2.82 23.05
CA VAL A 62 3.41 1.48 22.43
C VAL A 62 4.02 1.55 21.03
N LEU A 63 3.59 2.49 20.20
CA LEU A 63 4.13 2.68 18.84
C LEU A 63 5.62 3.01 18.86
N LYS A 64 6.06 3.85 19.81
CA LYS A 64 7.49 4.13 20.02
C LYS A 64 8.26 2.93 20.54
N LYS A 65 7.68 2.17 21.48
CA LYS A 65 8.31 0.98 22.07
C LYS A 65 8.57 -0.12 21.04
N TYR A 66 7.63 -0.34 20.12
CA TYR A 66 7.73 -1.36 19.07
C TYR A 66 7.98 -0.75 17.70
N ALA A 67 8.75 0.34 17.64
CA ALA A 67 9.02 1.04 16.38
C ALA A 67 9.56 0.11 15.29
N SER A 68 10.45 -0.83 15.65
CA SER A 68 11.03 -1.81 14.71
C SER A 68 10.01 -2.74 14.06
N VAL A 69 8.83 -2.93 14.66
CA VAL A 69 7.76 -3.78 14.11
C VAL A 69 6.94 -3.02 13.06
N PHE A 70 6.79 -1.70 13.25
CA PHE A 70 5.99 -0.83 12.40
C PHE A 70 6.81 -0.09 11.35
N GLU A 71 8.14 -0.16 11.41
CA GLU A 71 9.02 0.44 10.43
C GLU A 71 8.83 -0.21 9.04
N PRO A 72 8.51 0.58 8.01
CA PRO A 72 8.45 0.07 6.65
C PRO A 72 9.87 -0.33 6.20
N GLY A 73 9.99 -1.46 5.49
CA GLY A 73 11.28 -1.93 4.98
C GLY A 73 12.07 -2.79 5.97
N GLY A 74 11.40 -3.59 6.80
CA GLY A 74 12.06 -4.64 7.57
C GLY A 74 12.70 -5.71 6.68
N GLU A 75 13.66 -6.45 7.25
CA GLU A 75 14.33 -7.55 6.56
C GLU A 75 13.34 -8.60 6.03
N PRO A 76 13.60 -9.21 4.86
CA PRO A 76 12.80 -10.31 4.36
C PRO A 76 12.69 -11.41 5.41
N THR A 77 11.48 -11.90 5.67
CA THR A 77 11.29 -12.99 6.62
C THR A 77 12.00 -14.25 6.10
N PRO A 78 12.94 -14.86 6.85
CA PRO A 78 13.69 -16.02 6.37
C PRO A 78 12.85 -17.30 6.29
N TYR A 79 11.62 -17.26 6.80
CA TYR A 79 10.77 -18.44 7.02
C TYR A 79 10.18 -19.03 5.74
N ILE A 80 10.07 -18.27 4.65
CA ILE A 80 9.39 -18.73 3.44
C ILE A 80 10.12 -18.26 2.17
N LYS A 81 10.40 -19.20 1.27
CA LYS A 81 10.79 -18.92 -0.11
C LYS A 81 9.62 -19.24 -1.01
N HIS A 82 9.24 -18.28 -1.86
CA HIS A 82 8.16 -18.49 -2.80
C HIS A 82 8.64 -19.36 -3.97
N HIS A 83 7.98 -20.51 -4.19
CA HIS A 83 8.26 -21.40 -5.32
C HIS A 83 7.16 -21.26 -6.38
N ILE A 84 7.54 -20.81 -7.57
CA ILE A 84 6.64 -20.70 -8.72
C ILE A 84 6.63 -22.04 -9.46
N ASN A 85 5.50 -22.75 -9.45
CA ASN A 85 5.35 -24.02 -10.16
C ASN A 85 5.15 -23.79 -11.67
N THR A 86 6.22 -23.95 -12.45
CA THR A 86 6.20 -23.84 -13.92
C THR A 86 5.75 -25.12 -14.62
N ARG A 87 5.47 -26.20 -13.89
CA ARG A 87 5.20 -27.56 -14.42
C ARG A 87 6.29 -27.97 -15.40
N ASN A 88 5.91 -28.30 -16.64
CA ASN A 88 6.80 -28.74 -17.73
C ASN A 88 6.92 -27.68 -18.83
N ASN A 89 6.56 -26.42 -18.55
CA ASN A 89 6.65 -25.37 -19.56
C ASN A 89 8.12 -25.00 -19.81
N PRO A 90 8.58 -24.95 -21.08
CA PRO A 90 9.94 -24.56 -21.40
C PRO A 90 10.19 -23.07 -21.12
N PRO A 91 11.45 -22.66 -20.86
CA PRO A 91 11.79 -21.24 -20.74
C PRO A 91 11.46 -20.46 -22.01
N VAL A 92 10.99 -19.23 -21.85
CA VAL A 92 10.69 -18.32 -22.96
C VAL A 92 11.72 -17.19 -22.96
N SER A 93 12.35 -16.96 -24.11
CA SER A 93 13.28 -15.83 -24.32
C SER A 93 12.70 -14.88 -25.37
N VAL A 94 12.51 -13.61 -24.98
CA VAL A 94 11.99 -12.56 -25.84
C VAL A 94 12.99 -11.40 -25.83
N PRO A 95 13.33 -10.81 -26.99
CA PRO A 95 14.23 -9.66 -27.02
C PRO A 95 13.60 -8.46 -26.29
N PRO A 96 14.41 -7.65 -25.58
CA PRO A 96 13.90 -6.48 -24.88
C PRO A 96 13.38 -5.43 -25.87
N TYR A 97 12.31 -4.74 -25.47
CA TYR A 97 11.75 -3.66 -26.26
C TYR A 97 12.68 -2.44 -26.30
N ARG A 98 12.64 -1.68 -27.40
CA ARG A 98 13.44 -0.46 -27.54
C ARG A 98 12.90 0.65 -26.66
N LEU A 99 13.76 1.25 -25.85
CA LEU A 99 13.43 2.41 -25.02
C LEU A 99 14.07 3.69 -25.57
N SER A 100 13.38 4.81 -25.41
CA SER A 100 13.95 6.14 -25.69
C SER A 100 15.01 6.49 -24.64
N SER A 101 15.94 7.39 -24.99
CA SER A 101 17.05 7.78 -24.11
C SER A 101 16.57 8.29 -22.74
N VAL A 102 15.53 9.13 -22.72
CA VAL A 102 14.94 9.67 -21.48
C VAL A 102 14.40 8.55 -20.58
N LYS A 103 13.68 7.58 -21.15
CA LYS A 103 13.15 6.44 -20.37
C LYS A 103 14.27 5.54 -19.86
N LYS A 104 15.35 5.38 -20.62
CA LYS A 104 16.52 4.58 -20.23
C LYS A 104 17.26 5.19 -19.04
N GLU A 105 17.40 6.51 -19.00
CA GLU A 105 18.01 7.21 -17.85
C GLU A 105 17.19 7.08 -16.58
N LEU A 106 15.86 7.25 -16.68
CA LEU A 106 14.95 7.05 -15.55
C LEU A 106 15.00 5.59 -15.05
N LEU A 107 14.99 4.62 -15.96
CA LEU A 107 15.11 3.21 -15.64
C LEU A 107 16.42 2.90 -14.92
N LYS A 108 17.55 3.48 -15.37
CA LYS A 108 18.86 3.28 -14.76
C LYS A 108 18.87 3.73 -13.29
N LYS A 109 18.33 4.92 -13.00
CA LYS A 109 18.24 5.41 -11.62
C LYS A 109 17.45 4.46 -10.72
N LYS A 110 16.32 3.93 -11.21
CA LYS A 110 15.52 2.97 -10.44
C LYS A 110 16.24 1.63 -10.29
N LEU A 111 16.95 1.17 -11.32
CA LEU A 111 17.75 -0.05 -11.28
C LEU A 111 18.83 0.04 -10.20
N ASP A 112 19.55 1.16 -10.14
CA ASP A 112 20.58 1.40 -9.11
C ASP A 112 19.99 1.36 -7.69
N THR A 113 18.77 1.89 -7.49
CA THR A 113 18.05 1.78 -6.21
C THR A 113 17.73 0.33 -5.87
N LEU A 114 17.15 -0.42 -6.81
CA LEU A 114 16.73 -1.81 -6.57
C LEU A 114 17.92 -2.75 -6.32
N LEU A 115 19.04 -2.52 -7.02
CA LEU A 115 20.30 -3.22 -6.78
C LEU A 115 20.86 -2.92 -5.38
N LYS A 116 20.85 -1.65 -4.97
CA LYS A 116 21.30 -1.24 -3.63
C LYS A 116 20.46 -1.87 -2.52
N GLU A 117 19.16 -2.00 -2.74
CA GLU A 117 18.21 -2.63 -1.81
C GLU A 117 18.21 -4.17 -1.89
N ASN A 118 19.04 -4.76 -2.76
CA ASN A 118 19.15 -6.21 -2.97
C ASN A 118 17.80 -6.89 -3.33
N ILE A 119 16.93 -6.13 -4.02
CA ILE A 119 15.63 -6.62 -4.52
C ILE A 119 15.83 -7.41 -5.84
N ILE A 120 16.86 -7.04 -6.61
CA ILE A 120 17.28 -7.67 -7.85
C ILE A 120 18.79 -7.94 -7.81
N GLU A 121 19.25 -8.92 -8.62
CA GLU A 121 20.64 -9.39 -8.71
C GLU A 121 21.21 -9.31 -10.14
#